data_AF-A0A7C9A3F5-F1
#
_entry.id   AF-A0A7C9A3F5-F1
#
_cell.length_a   1.000
_cell.length_b   1.000
_cell.length_c   1.000
_cell.angle_alpha   90.00
_cell.angle_beta   90.00
_cell.angle_gamma   90.00
#
_symmetry.space_group_name_H-M   'P 1'
#
loop_
_entity.id
_entity.type
_entity.pdbx_description
1 polymer ?
#
loop_
_entity_poly.entity_id
_entity_poly.type
_entity_poly.pdbx_seq_one_letter_code
_entity_poly.pdbx_strand_id
1 'polypeptide(L)'
;LVTSPSNIGTIISQSAKQLSDLLDRAEDVGISEIVESIIGLPDDVSHVVNLNTLGEKKDVMVNMLSKSLKSGDAIFTRISRSIYGAVRGAVLGGTGSKGRQLVEMALQRVGAAFLTDKVMEVAEVLIVVATVSESVHGAWYSQLLKNMSLID
;
A
#
# COMPACT_ATOMS: atom_id res chain seq x y z
N LEU A 1 -4.38 -29.06 1.56
CA LEU A 1 -4.31 -28.55 0.16
C LEU A 1 -5.64 -27.85 -0.12
N VAL A 2 -5.69 -26.52 -0.02
CA VAL A 2 -6.89 -25.77 -0.39
C VAL A 2 -6.64 -25.17 -1.76
N THR A 3 -7.16 -25.81 -2.81
CA THR A 3 -6.93 -25.48 -4.22
C THR A 3 -8.19 -24.93 -4.88
N SER A 4 -8.67 -23.77 -4.41
CA SER A 4 -9.59 -22.92 -5.20
C SER A 4 -9.03 -21.49 -5.26
N PRO A 5 -8.96 -20.86 -6.45
CA PRO A 5 -8.50 -19.49 -6.61
C PRO A 5 -9.24 -18.46 -5.72
N SER A 6 -10.53 -18.71 -5.44
CA SER A 6 -11.35 -17.88 -4.55
C SER A 6 -10.80 -17.84 -3.12
N ASN A 7 -10.23 -18.94 -2.64
CA ASN A 7 -9.71 -19.03 -1.28
C ASN A 7 -8.41 -18.24 -1.13
N ILE A 8 -7.60 -18.16 -2.18
CA ILE A 8 -6.35 -17.38 -2.17
C ILE A 8 -6.64 -15.88 -2.03
N GLY A 9 -7.62 -15.36 -2.77
CA GLY A 9 -7.99 -13.93 -2.69
C GLY A 9 -8.49 -13.53 -1.30
N THR A 10 -9.32 -14.37 -0.68
CA THR A 10 -9.82 -14.14 0.69
C THR A 10 -8.69 -14.15 1.71
N ILE A 11 -7.75 -15.09 1.59
CA ILE A 11 -6.57 -15.19 2.47
C ILE A 11 -5.72 -13.93 2.36
N ILE A 12 -5.40 -13.48 1.15
CA ILE A 12 -4.60 -12.26 0.93
C ILE A 12 -5.29 -11.04 1.54
N SER A 13 -6.60 -10.89 1.32
CA SER A 13 -7.38 -9.78 1.88
C SER A 13 -7.39 -9.80 3.40
N GLN A 14 -7.55 -10.97 4.01
CA GLN A 14 -7.51 -11.14 5.46
C GLN A 14 -6.14 -10.81 6.05
N SER A 15 -5.06 -11.35 5.46
CA SER A 15 -3.69 -11.02 5.88
C SER A 15 -3.38 -9.54 5.72
N ALA A 16 -3.82 -8.91 4.63
CA ALA A 16 -3.65 -7.46 4.41
C ALA A 16 -4.39 -6.64 5.46
N LYS A 17 -5.59 -7.05 5.86
CA LYS A 17 -6.36 -6.41 6.94
C LYS A 17 -5.66 -6.56 8.29
N GLN A 18 -5.23 -7.76 8.65
CA GLN A 18 -4.50 -8.01 9.90
C GLN A 18 -3.20 -7.19 9.98
N LEU A 19 -2.48 -7.10 8.86
CA LEU A 19 -1.28 -6.28 8.77
C LEU A 19 -1.61 -4.79 8.91
N SER A 20 -2.68 -4.31 8.27
CA SER A 20 -3.13 -2.92 8.41
C SER A 20 -3.49 -2.60 9.86
N ASP A 21 -4.25 -3.48 10.52
CA ASP A 21 -4.63 -3.32 11.92
C ASP A 21 -3.41 -3.30 12.86
N LEU A 22 -2.35 -4.07 12.54
CA LEU A 22 -1.09 -4.04 13.30
C LEU A 22 -0.37 -2.71 13.13
N LEU A 23 -0.25 -2.22 11.89
CA LEU A 23 0.43 -0.96 11.57
C LEU A 23 -0.32 0.26 12.08
N ASP A 24 -1.64 0.22 12.18
CA ASP A 24 -2.46 1.33 12.71
C ASP A 24 -2.36 1.45 14.25
N ARG A 25 -1.94 0.40 14.96
CA ARG A 25 -1.91 0.36 16.44
C ARG A 25 -0.54 0.53 17.06
N ALA A 26 0.53 0.23 16.32
CA ALA A 26 1.88 0.21 16.84
C ALA A 26 2.80 1.11 16.01
N GLU A 27 3.50 2.03 16.68
CA GLU A 27 4.44 2.97 16.05
C GLU A 27 5.73 2.26 15.62
N ASP A 28 6.20 1.30 16.42
CA ASP A 28 7.46 0.57 16.23
C ASP A 28 7.21 -0.90 15.83
N VAL A 29 6.62 -1.14 14.67
CA VAL A 29 6.44 -2.50 14.14
C VAL A 29 7.69 -2.96 13.39
N GLY A 30 8.36 -3.99 13.91
CA GLY A 30 9.50 -4.62 13.27
C GLY A 30 9.14 -5.58 12.13
N ILE A 31 10.15 -6.00 11.37
CA ILE A 31 9.99 -6.91 10.23
C ILE A 31 9.49 -8.29 10.68
N SER A 32 9.92 -8.76 11.86
CA SER A 32 9.48 -10.06 12.40
C SER A 32 7.97 -10.05 12.67
N GLU A 33 7.48 -8.97 13.28
CA GLU A 33 6.08 -8.77 13.63
C GLU A 33 5.20 -8.63 12.37
N ILE A 34 5.70 -7.95 11.34
CA ILE A 34 5.04 -7.92 10.02
C ILE A 34 4.89 -9.33 9.46
N VAL A 35 5.96 -10.13 9.47
CA VAL A 35 5.94 -11.50 8.95
C VAL A 35 5.01 -12.39 9.78
N GLU A 36 5.02 -12.25 11.10
CA GLU A 36 4.10 -12.97 12.00
C GLU A 36 2.64 -12.64 11.70
N SER A 37 2.32 -11.37 11.46
CA SER A 37 0.97 -10.95 11.06
C SER A 37 0.52 -11.58 9.75
N ILE A 38 1.43 -11.71 8.77
CA ILE A 38 1.15 -12.36 7.48
C ILE A 38 0.97 -13.88 7.66
N ILE A 39 1.74 -14.51 8.53
CA ILE A 39 1.70 -15.96 8.78
C ILE A 39 0.48 -16.36 9.64
N GLY A 40 0.02 -15.48 10.55
CA GLY A 40 -1.04 -15.70 11.54
C GLY A 40 -2.48 -15.79 11.00
N LEU A 41 -2.68 -16.52 9.91
CA LEU A 41 -3.97 -16.90 9.34
C LEU A 41 -4.64 -17.98 10.24
N PRO A 42 -5.99 -18.02 10.39
CA PRO A 42 -6.63 -18.53 11.60
C PRO A 42 -6.60 -20.06 11.76
N ASP A 43 -6.74 -20.47 13.03
CA ASP A 43 -6.66 -21.81 13.63
C ASP A 43 -7.44 -22.96 12.98
N ASP A 44 -8.27 -22.74 11.95
CA ASP A 44 -9.10 -23.78 11.34
C ASP A 44 -8.34 -24.71 10.37
N VAL A 45 -7.05 -24.45 10.14
CA VAL A 45 -6.14 -25.32 9.38
C VAL A 45 -4.96 -25.83 10.24
N SER A 46 -5.07 -25.68 11.57
CA SER A 46 -3.98 -25.93 12.53
C SER A 46 -3.59 -27.41 12.68
N HIS A 47 -4.30 -28.37 12.09
CA HIS A 47 -3.99 -29.78 12.26
C HIS A 47 -2.99 -30.39 11.26
N VAL A 48 -2.38 -29.61 10.35
CA VAL A 48 -1.50 -30.20 9.30
C VAL A 48 -0.15 -29.50 9.10
N VAL A 49 0.10 -28.33 9.70
CA VAL A 49 1.39 -27.63 9.49
C VAL A 49 2.38 -27.99 10.59
N ASN A 50 3.37 -28.80 10.24
CA ASN A 50 4.48 -29.17 11.10
C ASN A 50 5.21 -27.90 11.59
N LEU A 51 5.23 -27.67 12.91
CA LEU A 51 5.74 -26.46 13.57
C LEU A 51 7.18 -26.12 13.15
N ASN A 52 8.00 -27.15 12.89
CA ASN A 52 9.38 -27.00 12.41
C ASN A 52 9.43 -26.33 11.02
N THR A 53 8.51 -26.67 10.13
CA THR A 53 8.43 -26.06 8.78
C THR A 53 7.90 -24.63 8.80
N LEU A 54 7.23 -24.23 9.89
CA LEU A 54 6.71 -22.87 10.05
C LEU A 54 7.81 -21.89 10.46
N GLY A 55 8.69 -22.32 11.38
CA GLY A 55 9.88 -21.55 11.78
C GLY A 55 10.83 -21.28 10.61
N GLU A 56 11.16 -22.31 9.83
CA GLU A 56 12.02 -22.16 8.65
C GLU A 56 11.41 -21.21 7.59
N LYS A 57 10.09 -21.30 7.37
CA LYS A 57 9.38 -20.38 6.46
C LYS A 57 9.39 -18.94 6.97
N LYS A 58 9.21 -18.75 8.28
CA LYS A 58 9.28 -17.43 8.91
C LYS A 58 10.65 -16.80 8.69
N ASP A 59 11.74 -17.52 8.94
CA ASP A 59 13.10 -16.99 8.77
C ASP A 59 13.38 -16.61 7.32
N VAL A 60 12.91 -17.41 6.37
CA VAL A 60 12.99 -17.09 4.94
C VAL A 60 12.21 -15.81 4.62
N MET A 61 10.97 -15.68 5.11
CA MET A 61 10.14 -14.49 4.87
C MET A 61 10.73 -13.23 5.51
N VAL A 62 11.26 -13.32 6.74
CA VAL A 62 11.96 -12.22 7.41
C VAL A 62 13.16 -11.78 6.58
N ASN A 63 13.98 -12.73 6.12
CA ASN A 63 15.14 -12.42 5.29
C ASN A 63 14.75 -11.81 3.93
N MET A 64 13.70 -12.32 3.29
CA MET A 64 13.20 -11.80 2.01
C MET A 64 12.65 -10.38 2.17
N LEU A 65 11.80 -10.16 3.18
CA LEU A 65 11.23 -8.84 3.45
C LEU A 65 12.34 -7.85 3.84
N SER A 66 13.26 -8.24 4.71
CA SER A 66 14.41 -7.41 5.10
C SER A 66 15.28 -7.01 3.91
N LYS A 67 15.53 -7.91 2.96
CA LYS A 67 16.26 -7.57 1.73
C LYS A 67 15.46 -6.67 0.82
N SER A 68 14.16 -6.95 0.67
CA SER A 68 13.27 -6.19 -0.20
C SER A 68 13.11 -4.74 0.27
N LEU A 69 13.12 -4.49 1.59
CA LEU A 69 13.00 -3.15 2.16
C LEU A 69 14.30 -2.34 2.18
N LYS A 70 15.43 -2.92 1.70
CA LYS A 70 16.69 -2.16 1.63
C LYS A 70 16.61 -1.06 0.58
N SER A 71 17.32 0.04 0.84
CA SER A 71 17.47 1.12 -0.12
C SER A 71 18.00 0.59 -1.45
N GLY A 72 17.37 1.01 -2.55
CA GLY A 72 17.73 0.60 -3.91
C GLY A 72 17.22 -0.77 -4.34
N ASP A 73 16.48 -1.49 -3.48
CA ASP A 73 15.89 -2.77 -3.88
C ASP A 73 14.85 -2.60 -5.01
N ALA A 74 14.91 -3.49 -6.00
CA ALA A 74 14.09 -3.41 -7.20
C ALA A 74 12.61 -3.72 -6.93
N ILE A 75 12.32 -4.60 -5.96
CA ILE A 75 10.95 -4.98 -5.59
C ILE A 75 10.29 -3.79 -4.88
N PHE A 76 10.94 -3.22 -3.86
CA PHE A 76 10.40 -2.05 -3.17
C PHE A 76 10.25 -0.86 -4.11
N THR A 77 11.23 -0.60 -4.97
CA THR A 77 11.15 0.46 -5.98
C THR A 77 9.97 0.25 -6.94
N ARG A 78 9.73 -0.99 -7.39
CA ARG A 78 8.61 -1.30 -8.27
C ARG A 78 7.26 -1.09 -7.58
N ILE A 79 7.11 -1.60 -6.35
CA ILE A 79 5.86 -1.49 -5.59
C ILE A 79 5.56 -0.03 -5.24
N SER A 80 6.54 0.71 -4.70
CA SER A 80 6.39 2.12 -4.34
C SER A 80 6.03 2.99 -5.56
N ARG A 81 6.63 2.74 -6.73
CA ARG A 81 6.25 3.43 -7.98
C ARG A 81 4.82 3.14 -8.41
N SER A 82 4.37 1.89 -8.28
CA SER A 82 2.97 1.52 -8.57
C SER A 82 1.99 2.23 -7.62
N ILE A 83 2.30 2.27 -6.32
CA ILE A 83 1.48 2.96 -5.32
C ILE A 83 1.48 4.47 -5.59
N TYR A 84 2.64 5.09 -5.83
CA TYR A 84 2.75 6.50 -6.19
C TYR A 84 1.92 6.84 -7.44
N GLY A 85 2.01 6.00 -8.48
CA GLY A 85 1.21 6.14 -9.69
C GLY A 85 -0.29 6.01 -9.43
N ALA A 86 -0.69 5.07 -8.57
CA ALA A 86 -2.09 4.87 -8.18
C ALA A 86 -2.63 6.10 -7.43
N VAL A 87 -1.93 6.57 -6.39
CA VAL A 87 -2.32 7.77 -5.61
C VAL A 87 -2.40 8.98 -6.51
N ARG A 88 -1.40 9.20 -7.39
CA ARG A 88 -1.42 10.31 -8.36
C ARG A 88 -2.59 10.19 -9.33
N GLY A 89 -2.91 8.99 -9.78
CA GLY A 89 -4.07 8.70 -10.63
C GLY A 89 -5.38 9.05 -9.93
N ALA A 90 -5.53 8.72 -8.66
CA ALA A 90 -6.69 9.07 -7.85
C ALA A 90 -6.81 10.59 -7.64
N VAL A 91 -5.73 11.26 -7.23
CA VAL A 91 -5.73 12.71 -6.96
C VAL A 91 -6.05 13.51 -8.24
N LEU A 92 -5.43 13.17 -9.37
CA LEU A 92 -5.65 13.89 -10.63
C LEU A 92 -6.94 13.45 -11.36
N GLY A 93 -7.37 12.21 -11.15
CA GLY A 93 -8.60 11.66 -11.74
C GLY A 93 -9.86 11.95 -10.92
N GLY A 94 -9.70 12.49 -9.70
CA GLY A 94 -10.76 12.66 -8.72
C GLY A 94 -11.20 11.34 -8.07
N THR A 95 -12.15 11.42 -7.13
CA THR A 95 -12.59 10.27 -6.33
C THR A 95 -13.70 9.45 -7.00
N GLY A 96 -14.14 9.87 -8.20
CA GLY A 96 -15.15 9.17 -8.99
C GLY A 96 -14.62 7.92 -9.71
N SER A 97 -15.45 7.39 -10.62
CA SER A 97 -15.16 6.16 -11.37
C SER A 97 -13.84 6.21 -12.15
N LYS A 98 -13.48 7.37 -12.70
CA LYS A 98 -12.23 7.56 -13.46
C LYS A 98 -10.98 7.41 -12.60
N GLY A 99 -10.92 8.06 -11.44
CA GLY A 99 -9.78 7.92 -10.53
C GLY A 99 -9.66 6.50 -9.98
N ARG A 100 -10.79 5.89 -9.63
CA ARG A 100 -10.83 4.48 -9.22
C ARG A 100 -10.26 3.53 -10.28
N GLN A 101 -10.63 3.71 -11.56
CA GLN A 101 -10.06 2.91 -12.65
C GLN A 101 -8.55 3.11 -12.81
N LEU A 102 -8.06 4.34 -12.65
CA LEU A 102 -6.62 4.64 -12.71
C LEU A 102 -5.85 3.93 -11.58
N VAL A 103 -6.43 3.91 -10.37
CA VAL A 103 -5.88 3.18 -9.21
C VAL A 103 -5.84 1.68 -9.48
N GLU A 104 -6.97 1.09 -9.88
CA GLU A 104 -7.07 -0.35 -10.17
C GLU A 104 -6.02 -0.77 -11.21
N MET A 105 -5.92 -0.07 -12.33
CA MET A 105 -4.95 -0.39 -13.38
C MET A 105 -3.50 -0.29 -12.89
N ALA A 106 -3.18 0.69 -12.05
CA ALA A 106 -1.83 0.87 -11.52
C ALA A 106 -1.46 -0.24 -10.53
N LEU A 107 -2.39 -0.64 -9.66
CA LEU A 107 -2.19 -1.67 -8.65
C LEU A 107 -2.26 -3.09 -9.21
N GLN A 108 -3.06 -3.33 -10.25
CA GLN A 108 -3.17 -4.64 -10.92
C GLN A 108 -1.81 -5.11 -11.47
N ARG A 109 -0.94 -4.19 -11.90
CA ARG A 109 0.43 -4.49 -12.38
C ARG A 109 1.36 -5.11 -11.33
N VAL A 110 1.01 -4.98 -10.05
CA VAL A 110 1.74 -5.56 -8.92
C VAL A 110 0.88 -6.55 -8.12
N GLY A 111 -0.28 -6.95 -8.66
CA GLY A 111 -1.19 -7.88 -8.00
C GLY A 111 -1.88 -7.30 -6.76
N ALA A 112 -1.92 -5.98 -6.62
CA ALA A 112 -2.40 -5.30 -5.41
C ALA A 112 -3.75 -4.59 -5.61
N ALA A 113 -4.54 -4.98 -6.61
CA ALA A 113 -5.82 -4.33 -6.93
C ALA A 113 -6.81 -4.31 -5.74
N PHE A 114 -6.66 -5.25 -4.79
CA PHE A 114 -7.44 -5.27 -3.54
C PHE A 114 -7.18 -4.07 -2.61
N LEU A 115 -6.10 -3.30 -2.83
CA LEU A 115 -5.79 -2.07 -2.08
C LEU A 115 -6.45 -0.82 -2.68
N THR A 116 -7.29 -0.96 -3.71
CA THR A 116 -7.91 0.18 -4.40
C THR A 116 -8.66 1.09 -3.45
N ASP A 117 -9.53 0.54 -2.59
CA ASP A 117 -10.31 1.34 -1.65
C ASP A 117 -9.42 2.13 -0.69
N LYS A 118 -8.37 1.50 -0.15
CA LYS A 118 -7.42 2.17 0.75
C LYS A 118 -6.67 3.32 0.06
N VAL A 119 -6.29 3.14 -1.20
CA VAL A 119 -5.64 4.21 -1.99
C VAL A 119 -6.62 5.36 -2.27
N MET A 120 -7.89 5.06 -2.52
CA MET A 120 -8.93 6.07 -2.72
C MET A 120 -9.15 6.91 -1.46
N GLU A 121 -9.21 6.27 -0.28
CA GLU A 121 -9.32 6.97 1.02
C GLU A 121 -8.14 7.94 1.24
N VAL A 122 -6.91 7.52 0.96
CA VAL A 122 -5.73 8.39 1.08
C VAL A 122 -5.81 9.55 0.08
N ALA A 123 -6.27 9.29 -1.14
CA ALA A 123 -6.41 10.34 -2.15
C ALA A 123 -7.47 11.38 -1.78
N GLU A 124 -8.58 10.98 -1.15
CA GLU A 124 -9.60 11.91 -0.63
C GLU A 124 -8.98 12.92 0.34
N VAL A 125 -8.18 12.43 1.29
CA VAL A 125 -7.47 13.30 2.25
C VAL A 125 -6.52 14.27 1.51
N LEU A 126 -5.75 13.77 0.54
CA LEU A 126 -4.82 14.60 -0.23
C LEU A 126 -5.54 15.67 -1.08
N ILE A 127 -6.70 15.35 -1.64
CA ILE A 127 -7.52 16.30 -2.40
C ILE A 127 -8.03 17.41 -1.47
N VAL A 128 -8.50 17.06 -0.27
CA VAL A 128 -8.92 18.05 0.73
C VAL A 128 -7.75 18.96 1.11
N VAL A 129 -6.58 18.38 1.42
CA VAL A 129 -5.36 19.14 1.75
C VAL A 129 -4.98 20.08 0.61
N ALA A 130 -4.99 19.61 -0.64
CA ALA A 130 -4.68 20.43 -1.81
C ALA A 130 -5.68 21.59 -1.98
N THR A 131 -6.96 21.31 -1.80
CA THR A 131 -8.05 22.31 -1.92
C THR A 131 -7.91 23.39 -0.86
N VAL A 132 -7.70 23.01 0.41
CA VAL A 132 -7.49 23.97 1.50
C VAL A 132 -6.21 24.77 1.28
N SER A 133 -5.13 24.13 0.84
CA SER A 133 -3.86 24.80 0.56
C SER A 133 -4.00 25.84 -0.55
N GLU A 134 -4.76 25.53 -1.60
CA GLU A 134 -5.06 26.46 -2.68
C GLU A 134 -5.97 27.61 -2.21
N SER A 135 -6.98 27.32 -1.39
CA SER A 135 -7.87 28.35 -0.85
C SER A 135 -7.15 29.35 0.07
N VAL A 136 -6.18 28.88 0.88
CA VAL A 136 -5.44 29.73 1.83
C VAL A 136 -4.26 30.43 1.16
N HIS A 137 -3.49 29.70 0.34
CA HIS A 137 -2.21 30.17 -0.18
C HIS A 137 -2.22 30.43 -1.69
N GLY A 138 -3.32 30.20 -2.40
CA GLY A 138 -3.42 30.31 -3.86
C GLY A 138 -3.06 31.69 -4.40
N ALA A 139 -3.48 32.76 -3.71
CA ALA A 139 -3.11 34.13 -4.07
C ALA A 139 -1.60 34.36 -3.96
N TRP A 140 -0.96 33.83 -2.92
CA TRP A 140 0.49 33.92 -2.72
C TRP A 140 1.25 33.11 -3.79
N TYR A 141 0.83 31.86 -4.06
CA TYR A 141 1.41 31.05 -5.13
C TYR A 141 1.29 31.74 -6.50
N SER A 142 0.15 32.37 -6.78
CA SER A 142 -0.07 33.12 -8.01
C SER A 142 0.88 34.30 -8.17
N GLN A 143 1.19 35.02 -7.07
CA GLN A 143 2.17 36.09 -7.09
C GLN A 143 3.61 35.57 -7.25
N LEU A 144 3.95 34.49 -6.54
CA LEU A 144 5.28 33.88 -6.65
C LEU A 144 5.57 33.42 -8.08
N LEU A 145 4.61 32.77 -8.74
CA LEU A 145 4.73 32.33 -10.13
C LEU A 145 4.91 33.49 -11.11
N LYS A 146 4.14 34.58 -10.93
CA LYS A 146 4.31 35.81 -11.73
C LYS A 146 5.71 36.39 -11.57
N ASN A 147 6.20 36.49 -10.34
CA ASN A 147 7.53 37.04 -10.07
C ASN A 147 8.64 36.18 -10.68
N MET A 148 8.50 34.84 -10.68
CA MET A 148 9.46 33.96 -11.36
C MET A 148 9.44 34.15 -12.88
N SER A 149 8.26 34.28 -13.50
CA SER A 149 8.13 34.53 -14.94
C SER A 149 8.60 35.91 -15.42
N LEU A 150 8.87 36.83 -14.48
CA LEU A 150 9.41 38.17 -14.76
C LEU A 150 10.93 38.24 -14.63
N ILE A 151 11.57 37.13 -14.24
CA ILE A 151 13.04 37.01 -14.06
C ILE A 151 13.69 36.28 -15.26
N ASP A 152 12.88 35.72 -16.17
CA ASP A 152 13.29 35.20 -17.49
C ASP A 152 13.10 36.27 -18.60
#